data_AF-A0A973FR60-F1
#
_entry.id   AF-A0A973FR60-F1
#
_cell.length_a   1.000
_cell.length_b   1.000
_cell.length_c   1.000
_cell.angle_alpha   90.00
_cell.angle_beta   90.00
_cell.angle_gamma   90.00
#
_symmetry.space_group_name_H-M   'P 1'
#
loop_
_entity.id
_entity.type
_entity.pdbx_description
1 polymer ?
#
loop_
_entity_poly.entity_id
_entity_poly.type
_entity_poly.pdbx_seq_one_letter_code
_entity_poly.pdbx_strand_id
1 'polypeptide(L)'
;QWSLQNIQAFEAWDITTGSDIVVAVLDTGIDASHVDLNGKALGGFNAFTGDSNTQDDNGHGTEVSGLIAANADNAEGIAGVCWGCKILPVKVLDSQGGGDDASVASGIRWATDHGARIINMSLGGSEESQTLRDAVNYAASRGVLLVAASGNEREDGNPTSYPAAYETVIAVGATGNTDVVTGFSNTGPYLDLAAPGVGLWTTLAGGSYGTPNGTSFSSPYVAGAAALVITVRPDLPSQDITCILEASADDKGAAGRDDEYGWGRLNVFRAVQLAQSYSSCPLTPAAAPAPVPATPAPVVTNPGDGSVPTAFAPVPAESVGANKAYFPETGHSLGGDFRRYWERNGGLTIFGYPTSEEFSEVGSNGQAYTVQYFERHRFEFHPENAAPYNVLLARIGDDILHTSGRDWFSFPKTGKVTGCLFFEQTGQSICEPFLSYWRSNGLEFDGRVGKSYAESLALFGQPLSPPQAEEIAPGVTVAVQWFERARFEDHGAGRVLLGLLGNELLRIRGWR
;
A
#
# COMPACT_ATOMS: atom_id res chain seq x y z
N GLN A 1 -26.56 20.95 2.59
CA GLN A 1 -25.63 20.69 1.45
C GLN A 1 -26.42 20.05 0.30
N TRP A 2 -26.24 20.49 -0.95
CA TRP A 2 -26.99 19.94 -2.11
C TRP A 2 -26.61 18.49 -2.44
N SER A 3 -25.32 18.16 -2.25
CA SER A 3 -24.74 16.87 -2.57
C SER A 3 -25.34 15.74 -1.74
N LEU A 4 -25.56 15.97 -0.44
CA LEU A 4 -26.23 15.03 0.45
C LEU A 4 -27.66 14.73 0.01
N GLN A 5 -28.40 15.74 -0.47
CA GLN A 5 -29.73 15.54 -1.04
C GLN A 5 -29.65 14.74 -2.35
N ASN A 6 -28.67 15.03 -3.20
CA ASN A 6 -28.49 14.36 -4.49
C ASN A 6 -28.22 12.85 -4.32
N ILE A 7 -27.41 12.45 -3.34
CA ILE A 7 -27.14 11.03 -3.03
C ILE A 7 -28.18 10.39 -2.10
N GLN A 8 -29.27 11.09 -1.78
CA GLN A 8 -30.33 10.65 -0.85
C GLN A 8 -29.82 10.27 0.56
N ALA A 9 -28.88 11.04 1.11
CA ALA A 9 -28.35 10.80 2.46
C ALA A 9 -29.39 11.07 3.55
N PHE A 10 -30.29 12.05 3.36
CA PHE A 10 -31.29 12.40 4.37
C PHE A 10 -32.26 11.25 4.62
N GLU A 11 -32.73 10.59 3.56
CA GLU A 11 -33.59 9.41 3.66
C GLU A 11 -32.82 8.20 4.22
N ALA A 12 -31.51 8.08 3.97
CA ALA A 12 -30.70 7.04 4.57
C ALA A 12 -30.56 7.20 6.09
N TRP A 13 -30.51 8.45 6.57
CA TRP A 13 -30.38 8.76 8.00
C TRP A 13 -31.64 8.45 8.82
N ASP A 14 -32.81 8.31 8.19
CA ASP A 14 -34.01 7.75 8.83
C ASP A 14 -33.82 6.26 9.19
N ILE A 15 -32.88 5.57 8.56
CA ILE A 15 -32.52 4.17 8.84
C ILE A 15 -31.32 4.10 9.77
N THR A 16 -30.21 4.77 9.40
CA THR A 16 -28.99 4.80 10.21
C THR A 16 -28.17 6.05 9.94
N THR A 17 -27.64 6.62 11.01
CA THR A 17 -26.66 7.70 11.01
C THR A 17 -25.22 7.18 11.07
N GLY A 18 -25.05 5.85 11.07
CA GLY A 18 -23.78 5.20 11.34
C GLY A 18 -23.54 4.98 12.83
N SER A 19 -22.48 4.24 13.12
CA SER A 19 -21.96 3.95 14.45
C SER A 19 -20.46 4.24 14.47
N ASP A 20 -19.74 3.85 15.53
CA ASP A 20 -18.27 4.04 15.66
C ASP A 20 -17.44 3.20 14.66
N ILE A 21 -17.90 3.05 13.42
CA ILE A 21 -17.14 2.47 12.30
C ILE A 21 -15.92 3.35 12.06
N VAL A 22 -14.76 2.71 12.02
CA VAL A 22 -13.47 3.37 11.79
C VAL A 22 -13.21 3.47 10.30
N VAL A 23 -13.17 4.70 9.79
CA VAL A 23 -12.76 5.03 8.44
C VAL A 23 -11.38 5.66 8.49
N ALA A 24 -10.38 4.98 7.92
CA ALA A 24 -9.05 5.55 7.79
C ALA A 24 -9.00 6.52 6.61
N VAL A 25 -8.43 7.70 6.85
CA VAL A 25 -8.23 8.74 5.85
C VAL A 25 -6.73 8.86 5.62
N LEU A 26 -6.27 8.28 4.50
CA LEU A 26 -4.87 8.34 4.06
C LEU A 26 -4.69 9.61 3.23
N ASP A 27 -4.17 10.66 3.86
CA ASP A 27 -4.18 12.01 3.29
C ASP A 27 -3.08 12.90 3.94
N THR A 28 -3.27 14.21 4.00
CA THR A 28 -2.34 15.21 4.56
C THR A 28 -2.41 15.34 6.08
N GLY A 29 -3.30 14.60 6.75
CA GLY A 29 -3.55 14.71 8.19
C GLY A 29 -4.98 15.16 8.49
N ILE A 30 -5.22 15.61 9.72
CA ILE A 30 -6.52 16.15 10.13
C ILE A 30 -6.35 17.29 11.15
N ASP A 31 -7.14 18.35 10.99
CA ASP A 31 -7.39 19.32 12.07
C ASP A 31 -8.49 18.79 12.99
N ALA A 32 -8.09 17.96 13.95
CA ALA A 32 -9.00 17.37 14.93
C ALA A 32 -9.62 18.41 15.90
N SER A 33 -9.12 19.66 15.90
CA SER A 33 -9.65 20.75 16.71
C SER A 33 -10.82 21.48 16.05
N HIS A 34 -11.08 21.22 14.76
CA HIS A 34 -12.23 21.73 14.06
C HIS A 34 -13.53 21.34 14.79
N VAL A 35 -14.44 22.29 15.00
CA VAL A 35 -15.65 22.10 15.81
C VAL A 35 -16.52 20.93 15.31
N ASP A 36 -16.70 20.81 14.00
CA ASP A 36 -17.42 19.69 13.39
C ASP A 36 -16.64 18.37 13.33
N LEU A 37 -15.36 18.34 13.69
CA LEU A 37 -14.56 17.10 13.79
C LEU A 37 -14.22 16.75 15.24
N ASN A 38 -14.68 17.55 16.20
CA ASN A 38 -14.42 17.32 17.61
C ASN A 38 -14.96 15.96 18.04
N GLY A 39 -14.08 15.15 18.66
CA GLY A 39 -14.39 13.78 19.08
C GLY A 39 -14.49 12.74 17.95
N LYS A 40 -14.18 13.11 16.70
CA LYS A 40 -14.18 12.20 15.54
C LYS A 40 -12.85 11.51 15.29
N ALA A 41 -11.75 12.24 15.45
CA ALA A 41 -10.41 11.74 15.19
C ALA A 41 -9.94 10.77 16.30
N LEU A 42 -9.47 9.59 15.88
CA LEU A 42 -8.74 8.65 16.71
C LEU A 42 -7.24 8.98 16.71
N GLY A 43 -6.45 8.26 17.50
CA GLY A 43 -4.99 8.31 17.40
C GLY A 43 -4.52 7.76 16.06
N GLY A 44 -3.79 8.57 15.30
CA GLY A 44 -3.38 8.25 13.93
C GLY A 44 -1.92 7.87 13.76
N PHE A 45 -1.48 7.84 12.50
CA PHE A 45 -0.11 7.54 12.10
C PHE A 45 0.40 8.54 11.07
N ASN A 46 1.67 8.90 11.19
CA ASN A 46 2.38 9.72 10.22
C ASN A 46 3.50 8.90 9.58
N ALA A 47 3.35 8.60 8.28
CA ALA A 47 4.29 7.76 7.54
C ALA A 47 5.66 8.41 7.34
N PHE A 48 5.75 9.74 7.45
CA PHE A 48 7.01 10.47 7.31
C PHE A 48 7.87 10.40 8.58
N THR A 49 7.24 10.46 9.75
CA THR A 49 7.93 10.50 11.04
C THR A 49 7.91 9.16 11.78
N GLY A 50 6.99 8.26 11.42
CA GLY A 50 6.76 6.99 12.11
C GLY A 50 6.11 7.14 13.49
N ASP A 51 5.51 8.29 13.78
CA ASP A 51 4.83 8.59 15.04
C ASP A 51 3.33 8.89 14.86
N SER A 52 2.67 9.36 15.92
CA SER A 52 1.23 9.63 15.93
C SER A 52 0.86 11.09 15.62
N ASN A 53 1.80 11.92 15.16
CA ASN A 53 1.51 13.32 14.86
C ASN A 53 0.87 13.46 13.47
N THR A 54 -0.47 13.50 13.44
CA THR A 54 -1.27 13.60 12.21
C THR A 54 -1.88 14.98 12.00
N GLN A 55 -1.26 16.04 12.53
CA GLN A 55 -1.72 17.41 12.27
C GLN A 55 -1.73 17.67 10.77
N ASP A 56 -2.83 18.25 10.29
CA ASP A 56 -2.93 18.70 8.90
C ASP A 56 -2.16 20.00 8.72
N ASP A 57 -1.19 19.99 7.81
CA ASP A 57 -0.35 21.13 7.40
C ASP A 57 -0.58 21.53 5.94
N ASN A 58 -1.60 20.95 5.29
CA ASN A 58 -2.04 21.28 3.95
C ASN A 58 -3.52 21.74 3.93
N GLY A 59 -4.41 20.98 4.57
CA GLY A 59 -5.85 21.22 4.67
C GLY A 59 -6.72 20.17 3.98
N HIS A 60 -6.20 19.48 2.96
CA HIS A 60 -6.96 18.53 2.15
C HIS A 60 -7.53 17.36 2.97
N GLY A 61 -6.75 16.76 3.87
CA GLY A 61 -7.22 15.67 4.73
C GLY A 61 -8.33 16.07 5.70
N THR A 62 -8.32 17.33 6.17
CA THR A 62 -9.42 17.92 6.95
C THR A 62 -10.69 18.04 6.11
N GLU A 63 -10.57 18.50 4.86
CA GLU A 63 -11.69 18.61 3.92
C GLU A 63 -12.33 17.26 3.63
N VAL A 64 -11.51 16.24 3.35
CA VAL A 64 -11.94 14.86 3.11
C VAL A 64 -12.63 14.28 4.35
N SER A 65 -12.05 14.48 5.53
CA SER A 65 -12.60 13.97 6.80
C SER A 65 -13.99 14.56 7.12
N GLY A 66 -14.20 15.85 6.83
CA GLY A 66 -15.49 16.52 7.01
C GLY A 66 -16.60 15.88 6.17
N LEU A 67 -16.32 15.55 4.91
CA LEU A 67 -17.29 14.91 4.03
C LEU A 67 -17.70 13.51 4.51
N ILE A 68 -16.78 12.78 5.14
CA ILE A 68 -17.06 11.44 5.69
C ILE A 68 -17.86 11.55 6.99
N ALA A 69 -17.36 12.29 7.98
CA ALA A 69 -17.78 12.12 9.37
C ALA A 69 -17.95 13.40 10.19
N ALA A 70 -18.07 14.58 9.56
CA ALA A 70 -18.44 15.79 10.29
C ALA A 70 -19.67 15.54 11.18
N ASN A 71 -19.58 16.01 12.43
CA ASN A 71 -20.70 16.09 13.36
C ASN A 71 -21.86 16.81 12.66
N ALA A 72 -23.09 16.38 12.93
CA ALA A 72 -24.24 17.19 12.54
C ALA A 72 -25.40 16.97 13.53
N ASP A 73 -26.50 17.67 13.27
CA ASP A 73 -27.57 17.92 14.25
C ASP A 73 -27.08 18.67 15.50
N ASN A 74 -25.97 19.41 15.33
CA ASN A 74 -25.36 20.29 16.32
C ASN A 74 -25.70 21.78 16.08
N ALA A 75 -26.55 22.08 15.08
CA ALA A 75 -26.89 23.45 14.64
C ALA A 75 -25.67 24.30 14.20
N GLU A 76 -24.58 23.65 13.79
CA GLU A 76 -23.34 24.28 13.35
C GLU A 76 -22.86 23.66 12.02
N GLY A 77 -22.12 24.44 11.23
CA GLY A 77 -21.33 23.94 10.11
C GLY A 77 -22.07 23.07 9.08
N ILE A 78 -21.56 21.85 8.88
CA ILE A 78 -21.95 20.90 7.83
C ILE A 78 -22.25 19.52 8.41
N ALA A 79 -22.82 18.62 7.61
CA ALA A 79 -22.98 17.21 7.96
C ALA A 79 -22.08 16.30 7.10
N GLY A 80 -21.42 15.33 7.73
CA GLY A 80 -20.74 14.24 7.03
C GLY A 80 -21.71 13.10 6.69
N VAL A 81 -21.42 12.32 5.64
CA VAL A 81 -22.30 11.21 5.21
C VAL A 81 -22.53 10.19 6.34
N CYS A 82 -21.49 9.84 7.09
CA CYS A 82 -21.54 9.04 8.31
C CYS A 82 -21.14 9.87 9.53
N TRP A 83 -21.98 10.83 9.92
CA TRP A 83 -21.89 11.58 11.17
C TRP A 83 -21.91 10.75 12.47
N GLY A 84 -22.07 9.42 12.44
CA GLY A 84 -21.78 8.51 13.57
C GLY A 84 -20.35 7.96 13.61
N CYS A 85 -19.64 8.00 12.48
CA CYS A 85 -18.34 7.34 12.30
C CYS A 85 -17.17 8.03 13.03
N LYS A 86 -16.05 7.29 13.11
CA LYS A 86 -14.74 7.76 13.57
C LYS A 86 -13.75 7.83 12.42
N ILE A 87 -12.86 8.80 12.49
CA ILE A 87 -11.77 8.97 11.52
C ILE A 87 -10.47 8.46 12.15
N LEU A 88 -9.78 7.55 11.45
CA LEU A 88 -8.41 7.17 11.75
C LEU A 88 -7.47 7.95 10.80
N PRO A 89 -6.88 9.07 11.24
CA PRO A 89 -6.06 9.89 10.35
C PRO A 89 -4.73 9.19 10.08
N VAL A 90 -4.34 9.10 8.81
CA VAL A 90 -3.05 8.51 8.39
C VAL A 90 -2.37 9.48 7.44
N LYS A 91 -1.37 10.21 7.92
CA LYS A 91 -0.65 11.21 7.14
C LYS A 91 0.36 10.50 6.23
N VAL A 92 0.03 10.44 4.95
CA VAL A 92 0.85 9.87 3.87
C VAL A 92 1.21 10.90 2.79
N LEU A 93 0.63 12.11 2.88
CA LEU A 93 0.92 13.25 2.03
C LEU A 93 1.53 14.40 2.85
N ASP A 94 2.52 15.09 2.27
CA ASP A 94 3.22 16.22 2.86
C ASP A 94 2.41 17.53 2.76
N SER A 95 2.98 18.63 3.26
CA SER A 95 2.32 19.95 3.27
C SER A 95 1.95 20.49 1.86
N GLN A 96 2.50 19.92 0.79
CA GLN A 96 2.17 20.28 -0.59
C GLN A 96 1.17 19.30 -1.22
N GLY A 97 0.65 18.33 -0.46
CA GLY A 97 -0.25 17.29 -0.95
C GLY A 97 0.48 16.17 -1.70
N GLY A 98 1.81 16.11 -1.65
CA GLY A 98 2.61 15.08 -2.32
C GLY A 98 2.98 13.93 -1.40
N GLY A 99 3.07 12.71 -1.94
CA GLY A 99 3.55 11.53 -1.21
C GLY A 99 4.10 10.49 -2.18
N ASP A 100 4.88 9.54 -1.66
CA ASP A 100 5.37 8.39 -2.42
C ASP A 100 4.54 7.13 -2.16
N ASP A 101 4.55 6.19 -3.11
CA ASP A 101 3.78 4.94 -3.01
C ASP A 101 4.16 4.12 -1.78
N ALA A 102 5.40 4.23 -1.31
CA ALA A 102 5.87 3.48 -0.15
C ALA A 102 5.24 4.02 1.14
N SER A 103 5.08 5.33 1.26
CA SER A 103 4.40 6.02 2.36
C SER A 103 2.92 5.67 2.37
N VAL A 104 2.27 5.71 1.20
CA VAL A 104 0.86 5.28 1.05
C VAL A 104 0.72 3.81 1.41
N ALA A 105 1.56 2.92 0.88
CA ALA A 105 1.55 1.49 1.19
C ALA A 105 1.77 1.20 2.68
N SER A 106 2.68 1.92 3.34
CA SER A 106 2.90 1.81 4.78
C SER A 106 1.67 2.26 5.58
N GLY A 107 1.00 3.34 5.14
CA GLY A 107 -0.23 3.83 5.72
C GLY A 107 -1.39 2.85 5.57
N ILE A 108 -1.53 2.20 4.40
CA ILE A 108 -2.58 1.20 4.15
C ILE A 108 -2.42 0.02 5.11
N ARG A 109 -1.19 -0.50 5.23
CA ARG A 109 -0.89 -1.60 6.16
C ARG A 109 -1.16 -1.20 7.60
N TRP A 110 -0.66 -0.03 8.02
CA TRP A 110 -0.87 0.47 9.37
C TRP A 110 -2.36 0.62 9.69
N ALA A 111 -3.13 1.29 8.83
CA ALA A 111 -4.57 1.48 9.02
C ALA A 111 -5.33 0.15 9.15
N THR A 112 -4.99 -0.81 8.29
CA THR A 112 -5.56 -2.18 8.31
C THR A 112 -5.31 -2.85 9.67
N ASP A 113 -4.08 -2.76 10.18
CA ASP A 113 -3.70 -3.38 11.45
C ASP A 113 -4.28 -2.66 12.68
N HIS A 114 -4.72 -1.40 12.51
CA HIS A 114 -5.26 -0.55 13.57
C HIS A 114 -6.78 -0.42 13.51
N GLY A 115 -7.45 -1.42 12.93
CA GLY A 115 -8.90 -1.60 13.03
C GLY A 115 -9.73 -0.77 12.05
N ALA A 116 -9.12 -0.20 11.01
CA ALA A 116 -9.87 0.41 9.94
C ALA A 116 -10.77 -0.63 9.25
N ARG A 117 -12.06 -0.31 9.11
CA ARG A 117 -12.99 -1.11 8.28
C ARG A 117 -13.00 -0.64 6.83
N ILE A 118 -12.71 0.65 6.64
CA ILE A 118 -12.67 1.31 5.34
C ILE A 118 -11.41 2.17 5.29
N ILE A 119 -10.73 2.17 4.15
CA ILE A 119 -9.62 3.07 3.83
C ILE A 119 -10.05 3.96 2.68
N ASN A 120 -10.14 5.27 2.92
CA ASN A 120 -10.35 6.29 1.88
C ASN A 120 -8.99 6.90 1.48
N MET A 121 -8.73 6.89 0.17
CA MET A 121 -7.52 7.42 -0.46
C MET A 121 -7.92 8.48 -1.48
N SER A 122 -7.99 9.73 -1.05
CA SER A 122 -8.29 10.89 -1.91
C SER A 122 -7.03 11.37 -2.63
N LEU A 123 -6.29 10.43 -3.21
CA LEU A 123 -4.98 10.58 -3.83
C LEU A 123 -4.86 9.62 -5.02
N GLY A 124 -3.90 9.88 -5.89
CA GLY A 124 -3.56 8.95 -6.95
C GLY A 124 -2.37 9.40 -7.81
N GLY A 125 -1.84 8.47 -8.60
CA GLY A 125 -0.75 8.71 -9.54
C GLY A 125 -0.95 7.88 -10.81
N SER A 126 -0.31 8.30 -11.92
CA SER A 126 -0.46 7.64 -13.23
C SER A 126 0.35 6.35 -13.38
N GLU A 127 1.22 6.04 -12.41
CA GLU A 127 2.15 4.91 -12.47
C GLU A 127 1.68 3.79 -11.55
N GLU A 128 1.78 2.55 -12.04
CA GLU A 128 1.48 1.38 -11.24
C GLU A 128 2.65 0.99 -10.34
N SER A 129 2.36 0.63 -9.07
CA SER A 129 3.35 0.19 -8.10
C SER A 129 2.96 -1.12 -7.41
N GLN A 130 3.79 -2.16 -7.51
CA GLN A 130 3.53 -3.42 -6.78
C GLN A 130 3.57 -3.22 -5.27
N THR A 131 4.41 -2.33 -4.76
CA THR A 131 4.43 -2.01 -3.32
C THR A 131 3.07 -1.52 -2.85
N LEU A 132 2.44 -0.65 -3.64
CA LEU A 132 1.10 -0.15 -3.37
C LEU A 132 0.04 -1.24 -3.58
N ARG A 133 0.11 -1.99 -4.68
CA ARG A 133 -0.76 -3.14 -4.98
C ARG A 133 -0.73 -4.21 -3.88
N ASP A 134 0.44 -4.54 -3.34
CA ASP A 134 0.63 -5.50 -2.25
C ASP A 134 0.01 -5.00 -0.95
N ALA A 135 0.10 -3.71 -0.67
CA ALA A 135 -0.55 -3.12 0.49
C ALA A 135 -2.07 -3.10 0.35
N VAL A 136 -2.58 -2.77 -0.85
CA VAL A 136 -4.00 -2.86 -1.19
C VAL A 136 -4.52 -4.30 -1.04
N ASN A 137 -3.82 -5.27 -1.62
CA ASN A 137 -4.16 -6.70 -1.48
C ASN A 137 -4.06 -7.19 -0.03
N TYR A 138 -3.09 -6.68 0.74
CA TYR A 138 -2.97 -6.96 2.17
C TYR A 138 -4.20 -6.49 2.96
N ALA A 139 -4.69 -5.28 2.68
CA ALA A 139 -5.89 -4.72 3.28
C ALA A 139 -7.15 -5.49 2.86
N ALA A 140 -7.31 -5.73 1.56
CA ALA A 140 -8.45 -6.45 1.00
C ALA A 140 -8.55 -7.88 1.54
N SER A 141 -7.43 -8.61 1.64
CA SER A 141 -7.38 -9.97 2.21
C SER A 141 -7.75 -10.03 3.70
N ARG A 142 -7.76 -8.89 4.40
CA ARG A 142 -8.22 -8.74 5.80
C ARG A 142 -9.64 -8.19 5.90
N GLY A 143 -10.35 -8.08 4.77
CA GLY A 143 -11.72 -7.61 4.71
C GLY A 143 -11.88 -6.09 4.87
N VAL A 144 -10.80 -5.32 4.70
CA VAL A 144 -10.87 -3.86 4.66
C VAL A 144 -11.36 -3.42 3.28
N LEU A 145 -12.36 -2.54 3.26
CA LEU A 145 -12.84 -1.93 2.02
C LEU A 145 -11.93 -0.75 1.63
N LEU A 146 -11.51 -0.68 0.38
CA LEU A 146 -10.67 0.42 -0.11
C LEU A 146 -11.45 1.27 -1.11
N VAL A 147 -11.36 2.60 -0.98
CA VAL A 147 -12.02 3.57 -1.85
C VAL A 147 -10.99 4.61 -2.28
N ALA A 148 -10.92 4.93 -3.57
CA ALA A 148 -9.97 5.92 -4.07
C ALA A 148 -10.57 6.82 -5.16
N ALA A 149 -10.02 8.04 -5.26
CA ALA A 149 -10.39 9.01 -6.29
C ALA A 149 -9.85 8.60 -7.66
N SER A 150 -10.65 8.75 -8.73
CA SER A 150 -10.21 8.35 -10.08
C SER A 150 -9.15 9.29 -10.70
N GLY A 151 -8.94 10.48 -10.14
CA GLY A 151 -8.01 11.50 -10.65
C GLY A 151 -8.72 12.64 -11.39
N ASN A 152 -7.98 13.71 -11.70
CA ASN A 152 -8.51 14.98 -12.20
C ASN A 152 -7.89 15.44 -13.55
N GLU A 153 -7.30 14.49 -14.29
CA GLU A 153 -6.44 14.72 -15.44
C GLU A 153 -7.13 14.34 -16.77
N ARG A 154 -8.47 14.34 -16.82
CA ARG A 154 -9.21 13.90 -18.01
C ARG A 154 -8.86 14.72 -19.25
N GLU A 155 -8.70 16.03 -19.08
CA GLU A 155 -8.28 16.94 -20.15
C GLU A 155 -6.79 16.79 -20.50
N ASP A 156 -6.00 16.19 -19.60
CA ASP A 156 -4.56 15.95 -19.72
C ASP A 156 -4.25 14.51 -20.15
N GLY A 157 -5.08 13.95 -21.02
CA GLY A 157 -4.89 12.62 -21.59
C GLY A 157 -5.61 11.48 -20.86
N ASN A 158 -6.33 11.78 -19.76
CA ASN A 158 -7.14 10.82 -19.01
C ASN A 158 -6.34 9.58 -18.58
N PRO A 159 -5.20 9.74 -17.91
CA PRO A 159 -4.40 8.61 -17.45
C PRO A 159 -5.19 7.75 -16.46
N THR A 160 -4.94 6.44 -16.49
CA THR A 160 -5.37 5.53 -15.43
C THR A 160 -4.70 5.95 -14.11
N SER A 161 -5.48 6.08 -13.04
CA SER A 161 -4.98 6.49 -11.72
C SER A 161 -4.91 5.31 -10.76
N TYR A 162 -3.78 5.16 -10.07
CA TYR A 162 -3.55 4.18 -9.00
C TYR A 162 -3.47 4.89 -7.65
N PRO A 163 -4.06 4.34 -6.57
CA PRO A 163 -4.54 2.96 -6.44
C PRO A 163 -5.97 2.71 -6.94
N ALA A 164 -6.69 3.72 -7.44
CA ALA A 164 -8.10 3.56 -7.86
C ALA A 164 -8.30 2.44 -8.88
N ALA A 165 -7.39 2.28 -9.83
CA ALA A 165 -7.50 1.25 -10.86
C ALA A 165 -7.12 -0.18 -10.42
N TYR A 166 -6.80 -0.41 -9.15
CA TYR A 166 -6.63 -1.75 -8.63
C TYR A 166 -7.97 -2.44 -8.40
N GLU A 167 -8.11 -3.69 -8.86
CA GLU A 167 -9.35 -4.47 -8.84
C GLU A 167 -10.08 -4.53 -7.49
N THR A 168 -9.35 -4.43 -6.37
CA THR A 168 -9.94 -4.49 -5.02
C THR A 168 -10.26 -3.13 -4.41
N VAL A 169 -10.09 -2.04 -5.18
CA VAL A 169 -10.33 -0.66 -4.77
C VAL A 169 -11.54 -0.13 -5.53
N ILE A 170 -12.48 0.49 -4.82
CA ILE A 170 -13.60 1.19 -5.45
C ILE A 170 -13.08 2.52 -6.02
N ALA A 171 -13.03 2.64 -7.35
CA ALA A 171 -12.67 3.86 -8.05
C ALA A 171 -13.87 4.81 -8.16
N VAL A 172 -13.68 6.06 -7.72
CA VAL A 172 -14.75 7.05 -7.62
C VAL A 172 -14.49 8.28 -8.48
N GLY A 173 -15.38 8.51 -9.45
CA GLY A 173 -15.40 9.69 -10.32
C GLY A 173 -16.29 10.82 -9.78
N ALA A 174 -16.18 12.00 -10.39
CA ALA A 174 -16.84 13.22 -9.92
C ALA A 174 -18.00 13.66 -10.82
N THR A 175 -19.14 13.94 -10.21
CA THR A 175 -20.27 14.64 -10.85
C THR A 175 -20.47 16.05 -10.30
N GLY A 176 -21.04 16.92 -11.12
CA GLY A 176 -21.55 18.23 -10.71
C GLY A 176 -22.98 18.17 -10.16
N ASN A 177 -23.52 19.34 -9.82
CA ASN A 177 -24.89 19.48 -9.28
C ASN A 177 -26.03 19.14 -10.27
N THR A 178 -25.70 18.88 -11.52
CA THR A 178 -26.61 18.44 -12.57
C THR A 178 -26.54 16.93 -12.84
N ASP A 179 -25.87 16.14 -11.98
CA ASP A 179 -25.59 14.71 -12.18
C ASP A 179 -24.74 14.41 -13.43
N VAL A 180 -24.04 15.42 -13.98
CA VAL A 180 -23.15 15.25 -15.14
C VAL A 180 -21.71 15.06 -14.64
N VAL A 181 -20.99 14.06 -15.18
CA VAL A 181 -19.55 13.85 -14.94
C VAL A 181 -18.77 15.12 -15.30
N THR A 182 -17.85 15.52 -14.44
CA THR A 182 -17.09 16.76 -14.62
C THR A 182 -16.04 16.62 -15.72
N GLY A 183 -15.68 17.74 -16.34
CA GLY A 183 -14.65 17.78 -17.39
C GLY A 183 -13.27 17.30 -16.93
N PHE A 184 -12.97 17.42 -15.63
CA PHE A 184 -11.70 16.98 -15.05
C PHE A 184 -11.69 15.51 -14.60
N SER A 185 -12.84 14.91 -14.28
CA SER A 185 -12.89 13.58 -13.65
C SER A 185 -12.34 12.52 -14.59
N ASN A 186 -11.27 11.81 -14.21
CA ASN A 186 -10.82 10.69 -15.02
C ASN A 186 -11.92 9.63 -15.13
N THR A 187 -12.01 9.02 -16.30
CA THR A 187 -13.00 8.01 -16.68
C THR A 187 -12.32 6.80 -17.33
N GLY A 188 -12.98 5.66 -17.35
CA GLY A 188 -12.42 4.47 -18.00
C GLY A 188 -12.97 3.15 -17.44
N PRO A 189 -12.47 2.01 -17.93
CA PRO A 189 -12.97 0.68 -17.57
C PRO A 189 -12.74 0.28 -16.11
N TYR A 190 -11.88 1.02 -15.40
CA TYR A 190 -11.59 0.80 -13.98
C TYR A 190 -12.54 1.58 -13.04
N LEU A 191 -13.41 2.43 -13.58
CA LEU A 191 -14.33 3.24 -12.78
C LEU A 191 -15.51 2.40 -12.27
N ASP A 192 -15.78 2.45 -10.96
CA ASP A 192 -16.87 1.68 -10.33
C ASP A 192 -18.10 2.53 -10.03
N LEU A 193 -17.90 3.76 -9.54
CA LEU A 193 -18.98 4.66 -9.14
C LEU A 193 -18.64 6.12 -9.47
N ALA A 194 -19.69 6.93 -9.61
CA ALA A 194 -19.57 8.38 -9.58
C ALA A 194 -20.25 8.96 -8.34
N ALA A 195 -19.73 10.06 -7.79
CA ALA A 195 -20.33 10.79 -6.68
C ALA A 195 -20.12 12.31 -6.82
N PRO A 196 -20.92 13.16 -6.13
CA PRO A 196 -20.73 14.60 -6.15
C PRO A 196 -19.28 15.00 -5.86
N GLY A 197 -18.70 15.87 -6.70
CA GLY A 197 -17.28 16.26 -6.62
C GLY A 197 -17.02 17.76 -6.88
N VAL A 198 -18.07 18.61 -6.87
CA VAL A 198 -17.96 20.04 -7.20
C VAL A 198 -18.75 20.89 -6.23
N GLY A 199 -18.11 21.91 -5.66
CA GLY A 199 -18.76 22.90 -4.82
C GLY A 199 -19.35 22.27 -3.55
N LEU A 200 -18.61 21.33 -2.95
CA LEU A 200 -19.08 20.57 -1.79
C LEU A 200 -18.70 21.29 -0.51
N TRP A 201 -19.68 21.79 0.25
CA TRP A 201 -19.38 22.38 1.56
C TRP A 201 -18.76 21.34 2.50
N THR A 202 -17.56 21.63 3.01
CA THR A 202 -16.82 20.82 3.99
C THR A 202 -15.98 21.68 4.94
N THR A 203 -15.36 21.04 5.92
CA THR A 203 -14.46 21.62 6.93
C THR A 203 -13.10 21.97 6.33
N LEU A 204 -12.51 23.10 6.73
CA LEU A 204 -11.15 23.53 6.37
C LEU A 204 -10.28 23.58 7.63
N ALA A 205 -8.99 23.29 7.48
CA ALA A 205 -8.03 23.49 8.57
C ALA A 205 -8.09 24.94 9.10
N GLY A 206 -7.97 25.11 10.43
CA GLY A 206 -8.11 26.40 11.09
C GLY A 206 -9.56 26.77 11.47
N GLY A 207 -10.50 25.81 11.40
CA GLY A 207 -11.86 25.96 11.92
C GLY A 207 -12.85 26.66 10.99
N SER A 208 -12.55 26.76 9.70
CA SER A 208 -13.42 27.42 8.70
C SER A 208 -14.06 26.40 7.75
N TYR A 209 -14.87 26.85 6.79
CA TYR A 209 -15.57 25.98 5.85
C TYR A 209 -15.35 26.45 4.41
N GLY A 210 -15.37 25.53 3.46
CA GLY A 210 -15.11 25.81 2.05
C GLY A 210 -15.78 24.85 1.10
N THR A 211 -15.64 25.12 -0.20
CA THR A 211 -16.30 24.37 -1.29
C THR A 211 -15.27 23.90 -2.33
N PRO A 212 -14.47 22.88 -2.02
CA PRO A 212 -13.48 22.35 -2.97
C PRO A 212 -14.13 21.57 -4.12
N ASN A 213 -13.31 21.25 -5.12
CA ASN A 213 -13.67 20.49 -6.32
C ASN A 213 -12.61 19.43 -6.61
N GLY A 214 -13.02 18.26 -7.08
CA GLY A 214 -12.12 17.16 -7.42
C GLY A 214 -12.72 15.79 -7.10
N THR A 215 -12.22 14.75 -7.77
CA THR A 215 -12.57 13.35 -7.46
C THR A 215 -12.14 12.95 -6.05
N SER A 216 -11.12 13.61 -5.49
CA SER A 216 -10.71 13.55 -4.08
C SER A 216 -11.85 13.83 -3.09
N PHE A 217 -12.88 14.57 -3.51
CA PHE A 217 -14.04 14.89 -2.67
C PHE A 217 -15.27 14.02 -2.99
N SER A 218 -15.20 13.22 -4.06
CA SER A 218 -16.20 12.21 -4.40
C SER A 218 -15.95 10.89 -3.64
N SER A 219 -14.69 10.44 -3.55
CA SER A 219 -14.32 9.24 -2.78
C SER A 219 -14.82 9.23 -1.32
N PRO A 220 -14.73 10.31 -0.52
CA PRO A 220 -15.25 10.30 0.86
C PRO A 220 -16.76 10.08 0.97
N TYR A 221 -17.55 10.43 -0.06
CA TYR A 221 -18.99 10.15 -0.05
C TYR A 221 -19.25 8.64 -0.12
N VAL A 222 -18.50 7.94 -0.97
CA VAL A 222 -18.59 6.48 -1.11
C VAL A 222 -18.07 5.79 0.15
N ALA A 223 -16.96 6.28 0.73
CA ALA A 223 -16.45 5.76 2.02
C ALA A 223 -17.47 5.94 3.17
N GLY A 224 -18.11 7.11 3.25
CA GLY A 224 -19.18 7.35 4.23
C GLY A 224 -20.40 6.45 4.03
N ALA A 225 -20.84 6.27 2.78
CA ALA A 225 -21.96 5.37 2.45
C ALA A 225 -21.64 3.90 2.80
N ALA A 226 -20.43 3.44 2.50
CA ALA A 226 -19.95 2.12 2.89
C ALA A 226 -20.03 1.94 4.42
N ALA A 227 -19.67 2.97 5.20
CA ALA A 227 -19.71 2.89 6.64
C ALA A 227 -21.15 2.80 7.21
N LEU A 228 -22.11 3.46 6.56
CA LEU A 228 -23.54 3.29 6.86
C LEU A 228 -24.01 1.87 6.55
N VAL A 229 -23.62 1.30 5.40
CA VAL A 229 -23.92 -0.10 5.04
C VAL A 229 -23.33 -1.08 6.07
N ILE A 230 -22.06 -0.90 6.46
CA ILE A 230 -21.40 -1.71 7.50
C ILE A 230 -22.13 -1.59 8.86
N THR A 231 -22.67 -0.42 9.19
CA THR A 231 -23.43 -0.25 10.43
C THR A 231 -24.70 -1.11 10.44
N VAL A 232 -25.37 -1.28 9.31
CA VAL A 232 -26.56 -2.14 9.19
C VAL A 232 -26.18 -3.62 9.12
N ARG A 233 -25.08 -3.94 8.42
CA ARG A 233 -24.62 -5.32 8.17
C ARG A 233 -23.12 -5.47 8.44
N PRO A 234 -22.72 -5.50 9.72
CA PRO A 234 -21.30 -5.59 10.09
C PRO A 234 -20.68 -6.95 9.74
N ASP A 235 -21.51 -7.96 9.48
CA ASP A 235 -21.17 -9.34 9.12
C ASP A 235 -20.73 -9.53 7.67
N LEU A 236 -21.02 -8.56 6.78
CA LEU A 236 -20.72 -8.70 5.37
C LEU A 236 -19.23 -8.51 5.06
N PRO A 237 -18.66 -9.31 4.14
CA PRO A 237 -17.32 -9.09 3.62
C PRO A 237 -17.29 -7.84 2.71
N SER A 238 -16.09 -7.29 2.49
CA SER A 238 -15.91 -6.07 1.70
C SER A 238 -16.45 -6.19 0.27
N GLN A 239 -16.33 -7.37 -0.37
CA GLN A 239 -16.86 -7.58 -1.73
C GLN A 239 -18.38 -7.43 -1.81
N ASP A 240 -19.10 -7.91 -0.79
CA ASP A 240 -20.56 -7.78 -0.75
C ASP A 240 -20.99 -6.33 -0.51
N ILE A 241 -20.21 -5.58 0.30
CA ILE A 241 -20.42 -4.15 0.52
C ILE A 241 -20.19 -3.36 -0.78
N THR A 242 -19.11 -3.66 -1.52
CA THR A 242 -18.86 -3.09 -2.85
C THR A 242 -20.07 -3.33 -3.76
N CYS A 243 -20.52 -4.58 -3.86
CA CYS A 243 -21.66 -4.91 -4.70
C CYS A 243 -22.96 -4.21 -4.27
N ILE A 244 -23.21 -4.01 -2.96
CA ILE A 244 -24.36 -3.24 -2.49
C ILE A 244 -24.29 -1.80 -3.03
N LEU A 245 -23.13 -1.16 -2.94
CA LEU A 245 -22.95 0.22 -3.40
C LEU A 245 -23.14 0.33 -4.92
N GLU A 246 -22.57 -0.59 -5.69
CA GLU A 246 -22.70 -0.66 -7.14
C GLU A 246 -24.15 -0.95 -7.59
N ALA A 247 -24.77 -1.99 -7.04
CA ALA A 247 -26.11 -2.43 -7.44
C ALA A 247 -27.22 -1.45 -7.04
N SER A 248 -26.95 -0.59 -6.05
CA SER A 248 -27.89 0.41 -5.57
C SER A 248 -27.73 1.78 -6.24
N ALA A 249 -26.66 1.98 -7.01
CA ALA A 249 -26.40 3.23 -7.71
C ALA A 249 -27.58 3.63 -8.62
N ASP A 250 -27.73 4.94 -8.81
CA ASP A 250 -28.61 5.47 -9.84
C ASP A 250 -27.87 5.39 -11.18
N ASP A 251 -28.29 4.46 -12.03
CA ASP A 251 -27.75 4.28 -13.38
C ASP A 251 -27.88 5.58 -14.18
N LYS A 252 -26.74 6.11 -14.64
CA LYS A 252 -26.60 7.34 -15.41
C LYS A 252 -25.74 7.03 -16.62
N GLY A 253 -25.99 7.74 -17.73
CA GLY A 253 -25.25 7.51 -18.96
C GLY A 253 -25.88 6.38 -19.77
N ALA A 254 -25.06 5.43 -20.21
CA ALA A 254 -25.51 4.26 -20.93
C ALA A 254 -26.05 3.21 -19.95
N ALA A 255 -27.11 2.51 -20.30
CA ALA A 255 -27.72 1.53 -19.40
C ALA A 255 -26.72 0.43 -18.98
N GLY A 256 -26.63 0.18 -17.67
CA GLY A 256 -25.67 -0.73 -17.07
C GLY A 256 -24.33 -0.05 -16.77
N ARG A 257 -23.26 -0.84 -16.61
CA ARG A 257 -21.94 -0.29 -16.31
C ARG A 257 -21.35 0.40 -17.54
N ASP A 258 -20.91 1.66 -17.39
CA ASP A 258 -20.21 2.41 -18.43
C ASP A 258 -18.92 3.08 -17.93
N ASP A 259 -18.06 3.54 -18.85
CA ASP A 259 -16.75 4.12 -18.51
C ASP A 259 -16.86 5.51 -17.87
N GLU A 260 -18.00 6.21 -17.98
CA GLU A 260 -18.19 7.57 -17.51
C GLU A 260 -18.70 7.63 -16.07
N TYR A 261 -19.64 6.75 -15.71
CA TYR A 261 -20.29 6.71 -14.40
C TYR A 261 -19.99 5.43 -13.60
N GLY A 262 -19.28 4.46 -14.18
CA GLY A 262 -19.18 3.12 -13.60
C GLY A 262 -20.55 2.46 -13.59
N TRP A 263 -20.97 1.95 -12.44
CA TRP A 263 -22.33 1.43 -12.20
C TRP A 263 -23.39 2.52 -11.98
N GLY A 264 -22.98 3.79 -11.89
CA GLY A 264 -23.87 4.93 -11.75
C GLY A 264 -23.46 5.89 -10.64
N ARG A 265 -24.35 6.86 -10.37
CA ARG A 265 -24.15 7.82 -9.29
C ARG A 265 -24.57 7.21 -7.95
N LEU A 266 -23.71 7.32 -6.94
CA LEU A 266 -23.92 6.82 -5.57
C LEU A 266 -25.31 7.18 -5.03
N ASN A 267 -26.06 6.19 -4.55
CA ASN A 267 -27.34 6.39 -3.87
C ASN A 267 -27.29 5.74 -2.48
N VAL A 268 -27.15 6.57 -1.45
CA VAL A 268 -26.91 6.11 -0.08
C VAL A 268 -28.16 5.45 0.52
N PHE A 269 -29.35 6.00 0.23
CA PHE A 269 -30.60 5.42 0.70
C PHE A 269 -30.82 4.01 0.13
N ARG A 270 -30.69 3.84 -1.19
CA ARG A 270 -30.84 2.54 -1.85
C ARG A 270 -29.79 1.54 -1.36
N ALA A 271 -28.55 1.98 -1.10
CA ALA A 271 -27.49 1.12 -0.56
C ALA A 271 -27.86 0.58 0.83
N VAL A 272 -28.26 1.48 1.74
CA VAL A 272 -28.65 1.12 3.11
C VAL A 272 -29.92 0.25 3.12
N GLN A 273 -30.89 0.52 2.25
CA GLN A 273 -32.08 -0.32 2.09
C GLN A 273 -31.73 -1.72 1.58
N LEU A 274 -30.92 -1.83 0.53
CA LEU A 274 -30.51 -3.11 -0.05
C LEU A 274 -29.76 -3.96 0.99
N ALA A 275 -28.91 -3.35 1.81
CA ALA A 275 -28.16 -4.04 2.86
C ALA A 275 -29.06 -4.82 3.85
N GLN A 276 -30.23 -4.28 4.21
CA GLN A 276 -31.16 -4.92 5.16
C GLN A 276 -31.68 -6.28 4.68
N SER A 277 -31.81 -6.46 3.36
CA SER A 277 -32.30 -7.70 2.75
C SER A 277 -31.25 -8.41 1.90
N TYR A 278 -29.98 -8.00 1.98
CA TYR A 278 -28.93 -8.52 1.11
C TYR A 278 -28.59 -9.98 1.44
N SER A 279 -28.71 -10.84 0.43
CA SER A 279 -28.37 -12.26 0.50
C SER A 279 -27.22 -12.67 -0.43
N SER A 280 -27.09 -12.00 -1.58
CA SER A 280 -26.08 -12.29 -2.61
C SER A 280 -26.02 -11.15 -3.62
N CYS A 281 -24.88 -10.98 -4.29
CA CYS A 281 -24.70 -9.94 -5.30
C CYS A 281 -25.63 -10.13 -6.51
N PRO A 282 -26.47 -9.14 -6.86
CA PRO A 282 -27.39 -9.24 -8.01
C PRO A 282 -26.72 -8.88 -9.34
N LEU A 283 -25.51 -8.33 -9.33
CA LEU A 283 -24.76 -8.00 -10.54
C LEU A 283 -24.12 -9.26 -11.13
N THR A 284 -24.21 -9.42 -12.45
CA THR A 284 -23.44 -10.44 -13.17
C THR A 284 -21.95 -10.09 -13.10
N PRO A 285 -21.07 -11.01 -12.67
CA PRO A 285 -19.64 -10.75 -12.66
C PRO A 285 -19.15 -10.35 -14.06
N ALA A 286 -18.35 -9.29 -14.14
CA ALA A 286 -17.59 -9.00 -15.36
C ALA A 286 -16.70 -10.22 -15.67
N ALA A 287 -16.64 -10.62 -16.94
CA ALA A 287 -15.77 -11.73 -17.35
C ALA A 287 -14.32 -11.38 -16.98
N ALA A 288 -13.66 -12.21 -16.17
CA ALA A 288 -12.26 -12.03 -15.82
C ALA A 288 -11.42 -11.86 -17.10
N PRO A 289 -10.48 -10.89 -17.15
CA PRO A 289 -9.60 -10.76 -18.30
C PRO A 289 -8.81 -12.06 -18.49
N ALA A 290 -8.71 -12.51 -19.74
CA ALA A 290 -7.86 -13.66 -20.06
C ALA A 290 -6.40 -13.36 -19.64
N PRO A 291 -5.67 -14.33 -19.07
CA PRO A 291 -4.29 -14.13 -18.69
C PRO A 291 -3.48 -13.63 -19.90
N VAL A 292 -2.77 -12.51 -19.70
CA VAL A 292 -1.86 -11.96 -20.70
C VAL A 292 -0.77 -13.02 -20.97
N PRO A 293 -0.52 -13.43 -22.23
CA PRO A 293 0.56 -14.36 -22.52
C PRO A 293 1.89 -13.69 -22.19
N ALA A 294 2.58 -14.17 -21.16
CA ALA A 294 3.95 -13.78 -20.90
C ALA A 294 4.83 -14.17 -22.10
N THR A 295 5.52 -13.20 -22.69
CA THR A 295 6.58 -13.46 -23.67
C THR A 295 7.70 -14.21 -22.94
N PRO A 296 8.04 -15.47 -23.31
CA PRO A 296 9.05 -16.19 -22.56
C PRO A 296 10.44 -15.63 -22.86
N ALA A 297 11.10 -15.12 -21.83
CA ALA A 297 12.55 -14.99 -21.80
C ALA A 297 13.20 -16.40 -21.93
N PRO A 298 14.42 -16.52 -22.47
CA PRO A 298 15.08 -17.82 -22.61
C PRO A 298 15.19 -18.51 -21.25
N VAL A 299 14.53 -19.66 -21.19
CA VAL A 299 14.34 -20.48 -20.00
C VAL A 299 15.61 -21.30 -19.74
N VAL A 300 16.32 -21.01 -18.65
CA VAL A 300 17.11 -22.02 -17.95
C VAL A 300 16.20 -22.59 -16.88
N THR A 301 15.56 -23.73 -17.16
CA THR A 301 14.79 -24.47 -16.16
C THR A 301 15.76 -25.14 -15.20
N ASN A 302 15.56 -24.90 -13.92
CA ASN A 302 16.20 -25.69 -12.89
C ASN A 302 15.58 -27.11 -12.93
N PRO A 303 16.36 -28.19 -13.04
CA PRO A 303 15.82 -29.53 -12.87
C PRO A 303 15.35 -29.65 -11.42
N GLY A 304 14.09 -30.02 -11.20
CA GLY A 304 13.51 -30.21 -9.86
C GLY A 304 14.08 -31.41 -9.08
N ASP A 305 15.34 -31.77 -9.30
CA ASP A 305 16.03 -32.96 -8.77
C ASP A 305 17.07 -32.63 -7.67
N GLY A 306 17.21 -31.36 -7.28
CA GLY A 306 18.19 -30.93 -6.28
C GLY A 306 19.59 -30.69 -6.84
N SER A 307 19.76 -30.68 -8.17
CA SER A 307 21.00 -30.21 -8.80
C SER A 307 21.23 -28.70 -8.61
N VAL A 308 22.51 -28.31 -8.51
CA VAL A 308 22.89 -26.90 -8.43
C VAL A 308 22.54 -26.20 -9.75
N PRO A 309 21.81 -25.08 -9.74
CA PRO A 309 21.49 -24.36 -10.97
C PRO A 309 22.78 -23.94 -11.66
N THR A 310 22.87 -24.15 -12.98
CA THR A 310 24.07 -23.79 -13.77
C THR A 310 24.40 -22.30 -13.69
N ALA A 311 23.42 -21.46 -13.34
CA ALA A 311 23.58 -20.03 -13.09
C ALA A 311 24.59 -19.70 -11.97
N PHE A 312 24.87 -20.63 -11.04
CA PHE A 312 25.86 -20.44 -9.97
C PHE A 312 27.29 -20.82 -10.39
N ALA A 313 27.49 -21.33 -11.60
CA ALA A 313 28.82 -21.56 -12.13
C ALA A 313 29.44 -20.24 -12.63
N PRO A 314 30.72 -19.93 -12.29
CA PRO A 314 31.41 -18.76 -12.82
C PRO A 314 31.44 -18.75 -14.35
N VAL A 315 31.28 -17.58 -14.95
CA VAL A 315 31.35 -17.36 -16.40
C VAL A 315 32.70 -16.75 -16.80
N PRO A 316 33.28 -17.15 -17.96
CA PRO A 316 34.49 -16.50 -18.46
C PRO A 316 34.24 -15.02 -18.77
N ALA A 317 35.16 -14.13 -18.37
CA ALA A 317 35.05 -12.69 -18.62
C ALA A 317 34.81 -12.35 -20.11
N GLU A 318 35.41 -13.12 -21.01
CA GLU A 318 35.29 -12.97 -22.47
C GLU A 318 33.88 -13.26 -23.02
N SER A 319 33.08 -14.02 -22.26
CA SER A 319 31.69 -14.37 -22.61
C SER A 319 30.68 -13.32 -22.17
N VAL A 320 31.09 -12.34 -21.37
CA VAL A 320 30.21 -11.30 -20.83
C VAL A 320 29.98 -10.23 -21.89
N GLY A 321 28.72 -10.02 -22.27
CA GLY A 321 28.34 -9.01 -23.24
C GLY A 321 28.71 -7.59 -22.79
N ALA A 322 29.03 -6.71 -23.74
CA ALA A 322 29.53 -5.34 -23.49
C ALA A 322 28.62 -4.46 -22.60
N ASN A 323 27.35 -4.84 -22.42
CA ASN A 323 26.36 -4.11 -21.62
C ASN A 323 26.24 -4.62 -20.17
N LYS A 324 27.02 -5.64 -19.78
CA LYS A 324 27.06 -6.17 -18.40
C LYS A 324 28.37 -5.81 -17.71
N ALA A 325 28.31 -5.60 -16.40
CA ALA A 325 29.50 -5.49 -15.55
C ALA A 325 29.95 -6.90 -15.14
N TYR A 326 31.23 -7.20 -15.26
CA TYR A 326 31.83 -8.47 -14.79
C TYR A 326 32.55 -8.27 -13.46
N PHE A 327 32.33 -9.18 -12.52
CA PHE A 327 32.91 -9.15 -11.18
C PHE A 327 33.91 -10.30 -11.01
N PRO A 328 35.22 -10.06 -11.14
CA PRO A 328 36.23 -11.12 -11.04
C PRO A 328 36.28 -11.79 -9.67
N GLU A 329 35.77 -11.15 -8.62
CA GLU A 329 35.73 -11.67 -7.25
C GLU A 329 34.81 -12.88 -7.11
N THR A 330 33.74 -12.93 -7.90
CA THR A 330 32.77 -14.04 -7.91
C THR A 330 32.72 -14.78 -9.25
N GLY A 331 33.27 -14.19 -10.31
CA GLY A 331 33.20 -14.73 -11.67
C GLY A 331 31.82 -14.59 -12.30
N HIS A 332 31.00 -13.64 -11.83
CA HIS A 332 29.63 -13.43 -12.32
C HIS A 332 29.43 -12.05 -12.94
N SER A 333 28.37 -11.91 -13.72
CA SER A 333 28.02 -10.68 -14.42
C SER A 333 26.71 -10.05 -13.92
N LEU A 334 26.58 -8.73 -14.06
CA LEU A 334 25.38 -7.98 -13.71
C LEU A 334 24.98 -7.04 -14.85
N GLY A 335 23.72 -7.13 -15.30
CA GLY A 335 23.22 -6.35 -16.44
C GLY A 335 21.81 -5.83 -16.23
N GLY A 336 21.34 -5.08 -17.24
CA GLY A 336 19.91 -4.73 -17.37
C GLY A 336 19.33 -3.97 -16.18
N ASP A 337 18.08 -4.31 -15.83
CA ASP A 337 17.34 -3.72 -14.72
C ASP A 337 17.98 -4.04 -13.36
N PHE A 338 18.51 -5.25 -13.16
CA PHE A 338 19.20 -5.60 -11.92
C PHE A 338 20.45 -4.77 -11.69
N ARG A 339 21.22 -4.46 -12.74
CA ARG A 339 22.37 -3.54 -12.62
C ARG A 339 21.93 -2.14 -12.20
N ARG A 340 20.94 -1.57 -12.88
CA ARG A 340 20.42 -0.23 -12.55
C ARG A 340 19.89 -0.17 -11.13
N TYR A 341 19.14 -1.19 -10.73
CA TYR A 341 18.61 -1.31 -9.38
C TYR A 341 19.73 -1.42 -8.33
N TRP A 342 20.73 -2.26 -8.58
CA TRP A 342 21.89 -2.41 -7.70
C TRP A 342 22.65 -1.09 -7.54
N GLU A 343 22.97 -0.40 -8.65
CA GLU A 343 23.72 0.86 -8.66
C GLU A 343 22.97 1.97 -7.91
N ARG A 344 21.64 2.05 -8.08
CA ARG A 344 20.80 3.07 -7.44
C ARG A 344 20.61 2.85 -5.93
N ASN A 345 20.55 1.60 -5.47
CA ASN A 345 20.13 1.26 -4.12
C ASN A 345 21.30 0.85 -3.19
N GLY A 346 22.49 1.39 -3.41
CA GLY A 346 23.65 1.22 -2.51
C GLY A 346 24.66 0.13 -2.91
N GLY A 347 24.41 -0.57 -4.02
CA GLY A 347 25.35 -1.46 -4.69
C GLY A 347 26.07 -2.44 -3.78
N LEU A 348 27.41 -2.43 -3.84
CA LEU A 348 28.27 -3.41 -3.17
C LEU A 348 28.06 -3.43 -1.65
N THR A 349 27.81 -2.26 -1.05
CA THR A 349 27.64 -2.12 0.40
C THR A 349 26.35 -2.80 0.88
N ILE A 350 25.28 -2.71 0.11
CA ILE A 350 23.94 -3.20 0.50
C ILE A 350 23.69 -4.62 0.00
N PHE A 351 24.00 -4.91 -1.25
CA PHE A 351 23.65 -6.19 -1.88
C PHE A 351 24.84 -7.16 -1.95
N GLY A 352 26.06 -6.63 -1.95
CA GLY A 352 27.28 -7.43 -2.21
C GLY A 352 27.47 -7.72 -3.70
N TYR A 353 28.41 -8.62 -3.98
CA TYR A 353 28.68 -9.08 -5.35
C TYR A 353 27.57 -9.99 -5.87
N PRO A 354 27.30 -10.03 -7.19
CA PRO A 354 26.46 -11.07 -7.77
C PRO A 354 27.13 -12.43 -7.59
N THR A 355 26.35 -13.44 -7.24
CA THR A 355 26.81 -14.83 -6.99
C THR A 355 26.15 -15.84 -7.92
N SER A 356 25.35 -15.37 -8.87
CA SER A 356 24.79 -16.15 -9.96
C SER A 356 24.66 -15.27 -11.20
N GLU A 357 24.47 -15.89 -12.35
CA GLU A 357 23.82 -15.23 -13.50
C GLU A 357 22.30 -15.11 -13.27
N GLU A 358 21.63 -14.35 -14.13
CA GLU A 358 20.16 -14.31 -14.20
C GLU A 358 19.60 -15.66 -14.64
N PHE A 359 18.60 -16.20 -13.95
CA PHE A 359 17.90 -17.44 -14.33
C PHE A 359 16.44 -17.42 -13.90
N SER A 360 15.65 -18.42 -14.33
CA SER A 360 14.23 -18.50 -13.98
C SER A 360 14.03 -19.35 -12.72
N GLU A 361 13.28 -18.81 -11.75
CA GLU A 361 12.88 -19.52 -10.54
C GLU A 361 11.38 -19.32 -10.29
N VAL A 362 10.69 -20.37 -9.85
CA VAL A 362 9.27 -20.30 -9.50
C VAL A 362 9.13 -19.71 -8.10
N GLY A 363 8.43 -18.58 -7.99
CA GLY A 363 8.10 -17.93 -6.72
C GLY A 363 7.03 -18.68 -5.93
N SER A 364 6.76 -18.22 -4.71
CA SER A 364 5.80 -18.84 -3.77
C SER A 364 4.35 -18.84 -4.27
N ASN A 365 4.01 -17.95 -5.21
CA ASN A 365 2.70 -17.89 -5.87
C ASN A 365 2.58 -18.84 -7.08
N GLY A 366 3.62 -19.62 -7.40
CA GLY A 366 3.65 -20.53 -8.55
C GLY A 366 4.00 -19.86 -9.88
N GLN A 367 4.27 -18.55 -9.90
CA GLN A 367 4.72 -17.83 -11.09
C GLN A 367 6.24 -17.92 -11.24
N ALA A 368 6.72 -18.01 -12.48
CA ALA A 368 8.15 -17.98 -12.79
C ALA A 368 8.63 -16.53 -12.91
N TYR A 369 9.71 -16.21 -12.21
CA TYR A 369 10.38 -14.90 -12.24
C TYR A 369 11.80 -15.05 -12.77
N THR A 370 12.31 -14.02 -13.45
CA THR A 370 13.76 -13.90 -13.67
C THR A 370 14.37 -13.41 -12.37
N VAL A 371 15.40 -14.10 -11.89
CA VAL A 371 16.03 -13.84 -10.59
C VAL A 371 17.54 -13.81 -10.70
N GLN A 372 18.18 -13.10 -9.78
CA GLN A 372 19.64 -13.14 -9.62
C GLN A 372 20.01 -13.05 -8.14
N TYR A 373 20.99 -13.84 -7.73
CA TYR A 373 21.48 -13.90 -6.36
C TYR A 373 22.71 -13.01 -6.19
N PHE A 374 22.77 -12.36 -5.03
CA PHE A 374 23.88 -11.57 -4.56
C PHE A 374 24.31 -12.10 -3.19
N GLU A 375 25.46 -11.68 -2.68
CA GLU A 375 25.94 -12.17 -1.39
C GLU A 375 24.95 -11.95 -0.24
N ARG A 376 24.16 -10.87 -0.28
CA ARG A 376 23.23 -10.48 0.80
C ARG A 376 21.76 -10.62 0.45
N HIS A 377 21.39 -10.54 -0.83
CA HIS A 377 20.00 -10.49 -1.28
C HIS A 377 19.76 -11.32 -2.53
N ARG A 378 18.49 -11.55 -2.84
CA ARG A 378 18.01 -12.13 -4.10
C ARG A 378 17.05 -11.14 -4.74
N PHE A 379 17.29 -10.81 -6.01
CA PHE A 379 16.44 -9.92 -6.80
C PHE A 379 15.47 -10.75 -7.64
N GLU A 380 14.26 -10.23 -7.79
CA GLU A 380 13.19 -10.78 -8.62
C GLU A 380 12.74 -9.71 -9.61
N PHE A 381 12.68 -10.06 -10.89
CA PHE A 381 12.22 -9.15 -11.95
C PHE A 381 10.73 -9.37 -12.21
N HIS A 382 9.98 -8.27 -12.11
CA HIS A 382 8.53 -8.19 -12.29
C HIS A 382 8.23 -7.33 -13.51
N PRO A 383 8.14 -7.91 -14.73
CA PRO A 383 7.88 -7.17 -15.96
C PRO A 383 6.52 -6.47 -15.98
N GLU A 384 5.60 -6.89 -15.13
CA GLU A 384 4.29 -6.27 -14.92
C GLU A 384 4.38 -4.87 -14.28
N ASN A 385 5.48 -4.56 -13.59
CA ASN A 385 5.65 -3.28 -12.92
C ASN A 385 6.45 -2.30 -13.79
N ALA A 386 6.16 -1.01 -13.66
CA ALA A 386 7.00 0.04 -14.22
C ALA A 386 8.32 0.15 -13.44
N ALA A 387 9.43 0.48 -14.12
CA ALA A 387 10.66 0.85 -13.44
C ALA A 387 10.44 2.16 -12.64
N PRO A 388 10.97 2.30 -11.41
CA PRO A 388 11.99 1.46 -10.77
C PRO A 388 11.45 0.31 -9.90
N TYR A 389 10.15 0.01 -9.94
CA TYR A 389 9.48 -1.01 -9.10
C TYR A 389 9.43 -2.41 -9.74
N ASN A 390 10.05 -2.56 -10.91
CA ASN A 390 10.18 -3.81 -11.65
C ASN A 390 11.25 -4.77 -11.11
N VAL A 391 11.99 -4.38 -10.08
CA VAL A 391 12.92 -5.25 -9.36
C VAL A 391 12.56 -5.24 -7.88
N LEU A 392 12.20 -6.41 -7.35
CA LEU A 392 11.82 -6.59 -5.95
C LEU A 392 12.86 -7.44 -5.20
N LEU A 393 12.94 -7.21 -3.89
CA LEU A 393 13.77 -7.98 -2.98
C LEU A 393 12.97 -9.12 -2.37
N ALA A 394 13.52 -10.34 -2.47
CA ALA A 394 12.99 -11.50 -1.77
C ALA A 394 12.96 -11.29 -0.25
N ARG A 395 12.01 -11.93 0.45
CA ARG A 395 11.94 -11.97 1.92
C ARG A 395 12.95 -12.98 2.48
N ILE A 396 14.23 -12.79 2.15
CA ILE A 396 15.28 -13.78 2.39
C ILE A 396 15.55 -14.03 3.88
N GLY A 397 15.27 -13.07 4.76
CA GLY A 397 15.36 -13.29 6.21
C GLY A 397 14.27 -14.23 6.72
N ASP A 398 13.04 -14.03 6.23
CA ASP A 398 11.90 -14.93 6.49
C ASP A 398 12.17 -16.34 5.95
N ASP A 399 12.61 -16.43 4.69
CA ASP A 399 12.91 -17.69 4.00
C ASP A 399 13.95 -18.53 4.76
N ILE A 400 15.04 -17.91 5.22
CA ILE A 400 16.11 -18.62 5.93
C ILE A 400 15.64 -19.10 7.31
N LEU A 401 14.88 -18.29 8.05
CA LEU A 401 14.32 -18.68 9.33
C LEU A 401 13.40 -19.89 9.17
N HIS A 402 12.46 -19.84 8.22
CA HIS A 402 11.57 -20.95 7.93
C HIS A 402 12.30 -22.21 7.47
N THR A 403 13.24 -22.08 6.54
CA THR A 403 13.99 -23.24 6.02
C THR A 403 14.88 -23.88 7.09
N SER A 404 15.34 -23.09 8.06
CA SER A 404 16.10 -23.57 9.23
C SER A 404 15.20 -24.10 10.35
N GLY A 405 13.89 -24.23 10.14
CA GLY A 405 12.93 -24.72 11.15
C GLY A 405 12.70 -23.74 12.31
N ARG A 406 13.04 -22.46 12.13
CA ARG A 406 12.85 -21.41 13.14
C ARG A 406 11.56 -20.66 12.85
N ASP A 407 10.52 -20.97 13.60
CA ASP A 407 9.26 -20.23 13.56
C ASP A 407 9.40 -18.90 14.31
N TRP A 408 9.59 -17.80 13.57
CA TRP A 408 9.79 -16.48 14.17
C TRP A 408 8.51 -15.90 14.79
N PHE A 409 7.32 -16.43 14.47
CA PHE A 409 6.10 -16.05 15.18
C PHE A 409 6.18 -16.40 16.67
N SER A 410 6.94 -17.45 17.01
CA SER A 410 7.21 -17.90 18.38
C SER A 410 8.31 -17.11 19.10
N PHE A 411 9.03 -16.22 18.41
CA PHE A 411 10.11 -15.45 19.05
C PHE A 411 9.56 -14.51 20.13
N PRO A 412 10.34 -14.27 21.21
CA PRO A 412 9.98 -13.29 22.22
C PRO A 412 9.74 -11.92 21.59
N LYS A 413 8.70 -11.23 22.04
CA LYS A 413 8.34 -9.90 21.57
C LYS A 413 9.08 -8.86 22.40
N THR A 414 9.86 -8.01 21.75
CA THR A 414 10.58 -6.93 22.43
C THR A 414 9.59 -5.93 23.09
N GLY A 415 8.41 -5.74 22.50
CA GLY A 415 7.44 -4.75 22.94
C GLY A 415 7.90 -3.31 22.68
N LYS A 416 7.11 -2.33 23.13
CA LYS A 416 7.42 -0.91 22.97
C LYS A 416 8.49 -0.47 23.97
N VAL A 417 9.68 -0.13 23.48
CA VAL A 417 10.81 0.32 24.30
C VAL A 417 11.09 1.80 24.03
N THR A 418 11.32 2.58 25.08
CA THR A 418 11.62 4.02 24.96
C THR A 418 12.93 4.22 24.20
N GLY A 419 12.92 5.10 23.19
CA GLY A 419 14.10 5.37 22.35
C GLY A 419 14.29 4.38 21.19
N CYS A 420 13.38 3.42 21.03
CA CYS A 420 13.42 2.44 19.93
C CYS A 420 12.25 2.67 18.95
N LEU A 421 12.41 2.20 17.71
CA LEU A 421 11.35 2.15 16.72
C LEU A 421 10.54 0.86 16.91
N PHE A 422 9.28 0.97 17.29
CA PHE A 422 8.41 -0.17 17.58
C PHE A 422 7.57 -0.55 16.35
N PHE A 423 7.47 -1.85 16.07
CA PHE A 423 6.67 -2.43 15.00
C PHE A 423 5.56 -3.28 15.61
N GLU A 424 4.34 -2.76 15.56
CA GLU A 424 3.19 -3.41 16.20
C GLU A 424 2.92 -4.80 15.60
N GLN A 425 3.08 -4.93 14.28
CA GLN A 425 2.80 -6.14 13.51
C GLN A 425 3.60 -7.35 13.98
N THR A 426 4.89 -7.15 14.27
CA THR A 426 5.76 -8.23 14.71
C THR A 426 5.92 -8.27 16.22
N GLY A 427 5.51 -7.21 16.93
CA GLY A 427 5.75 -6.98 18.35
C GLY A 427 7.21 -6.69 18.69
N GLN A 428 8.05 -6.35 17.71
CA GLN A 428 9.48 -6.11 17.89
C GLN A 428 9.81 -4.62 17.90
N SER A 429 10.92 -4.27 18.55
CA SER A 429 11.51 -2.94 18.49
C SER A 429 12.89 -3.01 17.86
N ILE A 430 13.24 -1.99 17.08
CA ILE A 430 14.60 -1.74 16.63
C ILE A 430 15.21 -0.67 17.54
N CYS A 431 16.23 -1.05 18.29
CA CYS A 431 16.97 -0.19 19.19
C CYS A 431 18.39 0.03 18.66
N GLU A 432 19.15 0.95 19.26
CA GLU A 432 20.59 1.06 18.95
C GLU A 432 21.34 -0.23 19.32
N PRO A 433 22.34 -0.65 18.52
CA PRO A 433 22.92 0.07 17.38
C PRO A 433 22.18 -0.12 16.02
N PHE A 434 21.19 -1.01 15.97
CA PHE A 434 20.49 -1.35 14.72
C PHE A 434 19.59 -0.22 14.20
N LEU A 435 19.07 0.63 15.10
CA LEU A 435 18.16 1.71 14.73
C LEU A 435 18.83 2.75 13.83
N SER A 436 20.06 3.17 14.15
CA SER A 436 20.82 4.10 13.30
C SER A 436 21.13 3.51 11.93
N TYR A 437 21.46 2.22 11.85
CA TYR A 437 21.67 1.55 10.56
C TYR A 437 20.38 1.47 9.75
N TRP A 438 19.27 1.09 10.38
CA TRP A 438 17.96 1.03 9.73
C TRP A 438 17.55 2.38 9.15
N ARG A 439 17.69 3.48 9.91
CA ARG A 439 17.30 4.83 9.48
C ARG A 439 18.21 5.47 8.43
N SER A 440 19.41 4.96 8.24
CA SER A 440 20.40 5.51 7.30
C SER A 440 20.49 4.73 6.00
N ASN A 441 19.77 3.62 5.88
CA ASN A 441 19.81 2.74 4.72
C ASN A 441 18.39 2.37 4.30
N GLY A 442 18.13 2.40 3.00
CA GLY A 442 16.83 2.10 2.42
C GLY A 442 16.96 2.10 0.91
N LEU A 443 15.90 1.66 0.22
CA LEU A 443 15.81 1.83 -1.21
C LEU A 443 15.69 3.32 -1.55
N GLU A 444 15.95 3.70 -2.79
CA GLU A 444 15.93 5.08 -3.26
C GLU A 444 14.73 5.29 -4.19
N PHE A 445 13.66 5.87 -3.66
CA PHE A 445 12.40 6.05 -4.39
C PHE A 445 12.12 7.49 -4.78
N ASP A 446 12.44 8.45 -3.92
CA ASP A 446 11.94 9.83 -4.01
C ASP A 446 13.01 10.87 -4.40
N GLY A 447 14.28 10.45 -4.51
CA GLY A 447 15.43 11.30 -4.82
C GLY A 447 15.80 12.29 -3.70
N ARG A 448 15.21 12.16 -2.50
CA ARG A 448 15.42 13.08 -1.39
C ARG A 448 16.67 12.71 -0.60
N VAL A 449 17.27 13.70 0.07
CA VAL A 449 18.43 13.47 0.93
C VAL A 449 17.99 12.79 2.22
N GLY A 450 18.55 11.62 2.51
CA GLY A 450 18.25 10.83 3.72
C GLY A 450 17.56 9.52 3.35
N LYS A 451 16.96 8.87 4.35
CA LYS A 451 16.11 7.70 4.14
C LYS A 451 14.82 7.84 4.93
N SER A 452 13.69 7.69 4.24
CA SER A 452 12.38 7.66 4.87
C SER A 452 12.15 6.34 5.61
N TYR A 453 11.15 6.32 6.49
CA TYR A 453 10.69 5.08 7.11
C TYR A 453 10.30 4.05 6.04
N ALA A 454 9.61 4.48 4.99
CA ALA A 454 9.12 3.61 3.93
C ALA A 454 10.24 3.04 3.06
N GLU A 455 11.27 3.83 2.76
CA GLU A 455 12.48 3.38 2.03
C GLU A 455 13.26 2.34 2.83
N SER A 456 13.42 2.57 4.14
CA SER A 456 14.10 1.65 5.06
C SER A 456 13.31 0.36 5.23
N LEU A 457 11.98 0.47 5.35
CA LEU A 457 11.06 -0.67 5.39
C LEU A 457 11.06 -1.46 4.07
N ALA A 458 11.18 -0.80 2.92
CA ALA A 458 11.21 -1.48 1.64
C ALA A 458 12.51 -2.28 1.44
N LEU A 459 13.65 -1.78 1.93
CA LEU A 459 14.92 -2.50 1.90
C LEU A 459 14.93 -3.69 2.88
N PHE A 460 14.59 -3.45 4.14
CA PHE A 460 14.81 -4.43 5.21
C PHE A 460 13.56 -5.25 5.56
N GLY A 461 12.38 -4.68 5.37
CA GLY A 461 11.12 -5.17 5.92
C GLY A 461 11.03 -5.00 7.43
N GLN A 462 10.01 -5.62 8.02
CA GLN A 462 9.75 -5.56 9.45
C GLN A 462 10.75 -6.41 10.25
N PRO A 463 11.13 -6.01 11.48
CA PRO A 463 11.95 -6.84 12.37
C PRO A 463 11.18 -8.08 12.83
N LEU A 464 11.72 -9.27 12.61
CA LEU A 464 11.12 -10.56 12.95
C LEU A 464 11.53 -11.05 14.34
N SER A 465 12.72 -10.67 14.82
CA SER A 465 13.28 -11.14 16.09
C SER A 465 13.62 -10.00 17.05
N PRO A 466 13.78 -10.28 18.36
CA PRO A 466 14.56 -9.42 19.23
C PRO A 466 16.05 -9.48 18.83
N PRO A 467 16.88 -8.51 19.29
CA PRO A 467 18.32 -8.66 19.26
C PRO A 467 18.75 -9.92 20.05
N GLN A 468 19.54 -10.78 19.44
CA GLN A 468 19.98 -12.05 20.02
C GLN A 468 21.43 -12.36 19.63
N ALA A 469 22.16 -13.09 20.46
CA ALA A 469 23.52 -13.53 20.11
C ALA A 469 23.45 -14.75 19.18
N GLU A 470 24.07 -14.67 18.02
CA GLU A 470 24.18 -15.78 17.06
C GLU A 470 25.64 -15.96 16.61
N GLU A 471 26.04 -17.21 16.42
CA GLU A 471 27.33 -17.55 15.83
C GLU A 471 27.23 -17.47 14.30
N ILE A 472 27.79 -16.42 13.71
CA ILE A 472 27.70 -16.14 12.26
C ILE A 472 28.82 -16.82 11.45
N ALA A 473 29.88 -17.24 12.13
CA ALA A 473 30.98 -18.02 11.58
C ALA A 473 31.65 -18.79 12.73
N PRO A 474 32.40 -19.88 12.48
CA PRO A 474 33.04 -20.66 13.53
C PRO A 474 33.87 -19.80 14.49
N GLY A 475 33.45 -19.73 15.75
CA GLY A 475 34.07 -18.94 16.82
C GLY A 475 33.75 -17.44 16.80
N VAL A 476 32.83 -16.97 15.95
CA VAL A 476 32.43 -15.57 15.83
C VAL A 476 30.96 -15.42 16.21
N THR A 477 30.71 -14.98 17.44
CA THR A 477 29.37 -14.65 17.94
C THR A 477 29.18 -13.14 17.96
N VAL A 478 28.09 -12.68 17.36
CA VAL A 478 27.69 -11.26 17.35
C VAL A 478 26.24 -11.12 17.76
N ALA A 479 25.83 -9.91 18.18
CA ALA A 479 24.41 -9.62 18.30
C ALA A 479 23.82 -9.48 16.90
N VAL A 480 22.67 -10.11 16.67
CA VAL A 480 21.94 -10.06 15.41
C VAL A 480 20.48 -9.71 15.64
N GLN A 481 19.86 -9.09 14.65
CA GLN A 481 18.41 -8.95 14.58
C GLN A 481 17.94 -9.33 13.17
N TRP A 482 16.92 -10.19 13.11
CA TRP A 482 16.34 -10.64 11.85
C TRP A 482 15.22 -9.70 11.40
N PHE A 483 15.13 -9.48 10.10
CA PHE A 483 14.12 -8.73 9.39
C PHE A 483 13.57 -9.57 8.24
N GLU A 484 12.45 -9.18 7.63
CA GLU A 484 11.86 -9.93 6.52
C GLU A 484 12.86 -10.15 5.37
N ARG A 485 13.69 -9.14 5.05
CA ARG A 485 14.60 -9.15 3.90
C ARG A 485 16.08 -9.11 4.28
N ALA A 486 16.41 -9.07 5.57
CA ALA A 486 17.78 -8.86 6.02
C ALA A 486 18.05 -9.49 7.39
N ARG A 487 19.34 -9.62 7.73
CA ARG A 487 19.82 -9.83 9.10
C ARG A 487 20.87 -8.78 9.39
N PHE A 488 20.67 -8.01 10.45
CA PHE A 488 21.66 -7.06 10.92
C PHE A 488 22.60 -7.75 11.90
N GLU A 489 23.88 -7.42 11.83
CA GLU A 489 24.94 -7.98 12.66
C GLU A 489 25.73 -6.83 13.29
N ASP A 490 25.79 -6.76 14.61
CA ASP A 490 26.60 -5.79 15.32
C ASP A 490 28.01 -6.35 15.56
N HIS A 491 28.98 -5.81 14.81
CA HIS A 491 30.39 -6.17 14.91
C HIS A 491 31.16 -5.29 15.91
N GLY A 492 30.44 -4.54 16.75
CA GLY A 492 31.00 -3.64 17.75
C GLY A 492 31.45 -2.29 17.17
N ALA A 493 31.76 -1.34 18.06
CA ALA A 493 32.21 0.01 17.72
C ALA A 493 31.27 0.78 16.76
N GLY A 494 29.96 0.52 16.84
CA GLY A 494 28.95 1.14 15.97
C GLY A 494 28.91 0.58 14.55
N ARG A 495 29.60 -0.53 14.27
CA ARG A 495 29.65 -1.15 12.95
C ARG A 495 28.58 -2.23 12.82
N VAL A 496 27.41 -1.84 12.33
CA VAL A 496 26.37 -2.76 11.89
C VAL A 496 26.61 -3.15 10.43
N LEU A 497 26.57 -4.46 10.14
CA LEU A 497 26.70 -5.02 8.80
C LEU A 497 25.47 -5.86 8.47
N LEU A 498 25.21 -6.01 7.18
CA LEU A 498 24.23 -6.98 6.68
C LEU A 498 24.88 -8.35 6.54
N GLY A 499 24.22 -9.36 7.13
CA GLY A 499 24.56 -10.75 6.96
C GLY A 499 24.52 -11.17 5.50
N LEU A 500 25.35 -12.16 5.14
CA LEU A 500 25.46 -12.68 3.78
C LEU A 500 24.35 -13.70 3.50
N LEU A 501 23.09 -13.26 3.67
CA LEU A 501 21.92 -14.13 3.62
C LEU A 501 21.74 -14.79 2.25
N GLY A 502 22.11 -14.10 1.16
CA GLY A 502 22.15 -14.70 -0.16
C GLY A 502 23.05 -15.94 -0.19
N ASN A 503 24.28 -15.81 0.31
CA ASN A 503 25.21 -16.95 0.41
C ASN A 503 24.72 -18.05 1.39
N GLU A 504 24.09 -17.68 2.49
CA GLU A 504 23.53 -18.63 3.47
C GLU A 504 22.40 -19.46 2.86
N LEU A 505 21.48 -18.81 2.15
CA LEU A 505 20.37 -19.50 1.49
C LEU A 505 20.87 -20.54 0.48
N LEU A 506 21.93 -20.24 -0.27
CA LEU A 506 22.55 -21.21 -1.20
C LEU A 506 23.09 -22.44 -0.48
N ARG A 507 23.76 -22.26 0.66
CA ARG A 507 24.26 -23.38 1.48
C ARG A 507 23.13 -24.24 2.01
N ILE A 508 22.06 -23.60 2.51
CA ILE A 508 20.88 -24.30 3.03
C ILE A 508 20.20 -25.13 1.92
N ARG A 509 20.16 -24.62 0.69
CA ARG A 509 19.61 -25.30 -0.48
C ARG A 509 20.55 -26.37 -1.08
N GLY A 510 21.78 -26.48 -0.60
CA GLY A 510 22.79 -27.39 -1.15
C GLY A 510 23.35 -26.95 -2.51
N TRP A 511 23.25 -25.67 -2.84
CA TRP A 511 23.72 -25.10 -4.10
C TRP A 511 25.16 -24.57 -4.05
N ARG A 512 25.79 -24.60 -2.87
CA ARG A 512 27.16 -24.14 -2.66
C ARG A 512 27.86 -24.85 -1.51
#